data_AF-A0A6H2A1Q4-F1
#
_entry.id   AF-A0A6H2A1Q4-F1
#
_cell.length_a   1.000
_cell.length_b   1.000
_cell.length_c   1.000
_cell.angle_alpha   90.00
_cell.angle_beta   90.00
_cell.angle_gamma   90.00
#
_symmetry.space_group_name_H-M   'P 1'
#
loop_
_entity.id
_entity.type
_entity.pdbx_description
1 polymer ?
#
loop_
_entity_poly.entity_id
_entity_poly.type
_entity_poly.pdbx_seq_one_letter_code
_entity_poly.pdbx_strand_id
1 'polypeptide(L)'
;MTEKHTGHPLFYELTEEEIELHDAKNKDYAHDGDPLGNFKRVSALLKIWGFDISPTLVALIYALKQQDAYMWMLSQGYEGEVENVDTRLRDDHIYKKIARILHRE
;
A
#
# COMPACT_ATOMS: atom_id res chain seq x y z
N MET A 1 -15.26 15.45 -26.20
CA MET A 1 -14.71 14.57 -25.15
C MET A 1 -14.01 15.48 -24.18
N THR A 2 -14.58 15.70 -23.00
CA THR A 2 -14.06 16.66 -22.01
C THR A 2 -12.71 16.18 -21.52
N GLU A 3 -11.66 16.97 -21.71
CA GLU A 3 -10.32 16.76 -21.14
C GLU A 3 -10.46 16.69 -19.62
N LYS A 4 -10.54 15.47 -19.08
CA LYS A 4 -11.04 15.25 -17.71
C LYS A 4 -9.97 15.55 -16.65
N HIS A 5 -8.72 15.69 -17.06
CA HIS A 5 -7.58 15.86 -16.18
C HIS A 5 -6.42 16.60 -16.88
N THR A 6 -5.66 17.41 -16.13
CA THR A 6 -4.47 18.13 -16.62
C THR A 6 -3.15 17.40 -16.36
N GLY A 7 -3.19 16.26 -15.66
CA GLY A 7 -2.02 15.44 -15.36
C GLY A 7 -1.62 14.53 -16.52
N HIS A 8 -0.49 13.83 -16.36
CA HIS A 8 -0.03 12.84 -17.34
C HIS A 8 -1.06 11.70 -17.48
N PRO A 9 -1.52 11.32 -18.69
CA PRO A 9 -2.55 10.29 -18.88
C PRO A 9 -2.26 8.97 -18.15
N LEU A 10 -1.02 8.47 -18.24
CA LEU A 10 -0.57 7.26 -17.55
C LEU A 10 -0.73 7.32 -16.02
N PHE A 11 -0.73 8.49 -15.40
CA PHE A 11 -0.96 8.61 -13.96
C PHE A 11 -2.36 8.10 -13.58
N TYR A 12 -3.35 8.38 -14.43
CA TYR A 12 -4.73 7.95 -14.21
C TYR A 12 -4.90 6.47 -14.50
N GLU A 13 -4.27 5.97 -15.57
CA GLU A 13 -4.23 4.54 -15.89
C GLU A 13 -3.62 3.73 -14.73
N LEU A 14 -2.45 4.14 -14.22
CA LEU A 14 -1.82 3.51 -13.05
C LEU A 14 -2.71 3.58 -11.81
N THR A 15 -3.44 4.69 -11.62
CA THR A 15 -4.37 4.82 -10.50
C THR A 15 -5.54 3.85 -10.62
N GLU A 16 -6.05 3.61 -11.83
CA GLU A 16 -7.12 2.63 -12.10
C GLU A 16 -6.62 1.20 -11.83
N GLU A 17 -5.43 0.84 -12.29
CA GLU A 17 -4.80 -0.45 -11.99
C GLU A 17 -4.61 -0.68 -10.48
N GLU A 18 -4.20 0.36 -9.75
CA GLU A 18 -4.04 0.29 -8.29
C GLU A 18 -5.38 0.10 -7.55
N ILE A 19 -6.49 0.60 -8.09
CA ILE A 19 -7.82 0.38 -7.53
C ILE A 19 -8.18 -1.11 -7.63
N GLU A 20 -8.02 -1.70 -8.81
CA GLU A 20 -8.30 -3.13 -9.02
C GLU A 20 -7.41 -4.01 -8.13
N LEU A 21 -6.12 -3.67 -8.03
CA LEU A 21 -5.18 -4.38 -7.16
C LEU A 21 -5.57 -4.27 -5.68
N HIS A 22 -5.96 -3.07 -5.23
CA HIS A 22 -6.42 -2.85 -3.87
C HIS A 22 -7.64 -3.72 -3.55
N ASP A 23 -8.65 -3.72 -4.42
CA ASP A 23 -9.87 -4.50 -4.23
C ASP A 23 -9.58 -6.00 -4.17
N ALA A 24 -8.73 -6.50 -5.08
CA ALA A 24 -8.31 -7.90 -5.11
C ALA A 24 -7.59 -8.29 -3.81
N LYS A 25 -6.60 -7.50 -3.36
CA LYS A 25 -5.88 -7.78 -2.11
C LYS A 25 -6.80 -7.67 -0.90
N ASN A 26 -7.66 -6.67 -0.85
CA ASN A 26 -8.58 -6.45 0.26
C ASN A 26 -9.53 -7.63 0.47
N LYS A 27 -9.99 -8.24 -0.62
CA LYS A 27 -10.76 -9.49 -0.56
C LYS A 27 -9.98 -10.64 0.09
N ASP A 28 -8.67 -10.73 -0.11
CA ASP A 28 -7.85 -11.79 0.47
C ASP A 28 -7.59 -11.60 1.97
N TYR A 29 -7.34 -10.36 2.44
CA TYR A 29 -6.99 -10.12 3.85
C TYR A 29 -8.16 -9.67 4.73
N ALA A 30 -9.23 -9.10 4.16
CA ALA A 30 -10.41 -8.66 4.89
C ALA A 30 -11.64 -9.56 4.65
N HIS A 31 -11.64 -10.36 3.57
CA HIS A 31 -12.84 -11.05 3.09
C HIS A 31 -14.02 -10.07 2.99
N ASP A 32 -15.04 -10.21 3.86
CA ASP A 32 -16.21 -9.33 3.95
C ASP A 32 -16.22 -8.49 5.25
N GLY A 33 -15.08 -8.39 5.93
CA GLY A 33 -14.90 -7.67 7.18
C GLY A 33 -14.50 -6.20 7.00
N ASP A 34 -13.95 -5.61 8.06
CA ASP A 34 -13.41 -4.24 8.03
C ASP A 34 -12.27 -4.14 6.99
N PRO A 35 -12.37 -3.27 5.96
CA PRO A 35 -11.31 -3.06 4.95
C PRO A 35 -9.96 -2.62 5.54
N LEU A 36 -9.98 -2.05 6.75
CA LEU A 36 -8.80 -1.61 7.49
C LEU A 36 -8.44 -2.57 8.64
N GLY A 37 -9.17 -3.69 8.75
CA GLY A 37 -9.10 -4.64 9.85
C GLY A 37 -7.72 -5.24 10.03
N ASN A 38 -6.97 -5.48 8.94
CA ASN A 38 -5.61 -6.00 9.05
C ASN A 38 -4.68 -5.04 9.82
N PHE A 39 -4.74 -3.74 9.52
CA PHE A 39 -3.90 -2.73 10.18
C PHE A 39 -4.29 -2.54 11.65
N LYS A 40 -5.60 -2.52 11.94
CA LYS A 40 -6.14 -2.44 13.31
C LYS A 40 -5.74 -3.66 14.14
N ARG A 41 -5.85 -4.86 13.56
CA ARG A 41 -5.45 -6.14 14.19
C ARG A 41 -3.96 -6.19 14.48
N VAL A 42 -3.11 -5.82 13.53
CA VAL A 42 -1.65 -5.81 13.71
C VAL A 42 -1.23 -4.80 14.77
N SER A 43 -1.82 -3.59 14.77
CA SER A 43 -1.61 -2.59 15.82
C SER A 43 -1.97 -3.15 17.20
N ALA A 44 -3.14 -3.78 17.34
CA ALA A 44 -3.57 -4.41 18.60
C ALA A 44 -2.62 -5.56 19.04
N LEU A 45 -2.13 -6.37 18.09
CA LEU A 45 -1.19 -7.45 18.37
C LEU A 45 0.15 -6.90 18.88
N LEU A 46 0.70 -5.88 18.24
CA LEU A 46 1.97 -5.26 18.63
C LEU A 46 1.91 -4.66 20.04
N LYS A 47 0.74 -4.15 20.43
CA LYS A 47 0.50 -3.65 21.79
C LYS A 47 0.65 -4.72 22.87
N ILE A 48 0.29 -5.98 22.57
CA ILE A 48 0.48 -7.11 23.49
C ILE A 48 1.98 -7.32 23.79
N TRP A 49 2.85 -7.00 22.83
CA TRP A 49 4.31 -7.09 22.97
C TRP A 49 4.96 -5.80 23.48
N GLY A 50 4.16 -4.82 23.94
CA GLY A 50 4.65 -3.57 24.51
C GLY A 50 4.97 -2.48 23.49
N PHE A 51 4.61 -2.66 22.22
CA PHE A 51 4.77 -1.63 21.19
C PHE A 51 3.46 -0.84 21.01
N ASP A 52 3.48 0.44 21.35
CA ASP A 52 2.32 1.32 21.12
C ASP A 52 2.39 1.93 19.70
N ILE A 53 2.02 1.11 18.71
CA ILE A 53 2.05 1.46 17.28
C ILE A 53 0.61 1.59 16.78
N SER A 54 0.25 2.76 16.25
CA SER A 54 -1.09 3.01 15.70
C SER A 54 -1.30 2.25 14.37
N PRO A 55 -2.55 1.97 13.97
CA PRO A 55 -2.84 1.35 12.68
C PRO A 55 -2.28 2.15 11.49
N THR A 56 -2.33 3.48 11.57
CA THR A 56 -1.72 4.38 10.58
C THR A 56 -0.21 4.14 10.46
N LEU A 57 0.48 3.98 11.58
CA LEU A 57 1.91 3.70 11.58
C LEU A 57 2.21 2.29 11.05
N VAL A 58 1.34 1.30 11.29
CA VAL A 58 1.46 -0.03 10.66
C VAL A 58 1.42 0.10 9.13
N ALA A 59 0.46 0.85 8.58
CA ALA A 59 0.38 1.09 7.13
C ALA A 59 1.64 1.77 6.57
N LEU A 60 2.18 2.75 7.30
CA LEU A 60 3.44 3.42 6.92
C LEU A 60 4.67 2.51 7.02
N ILE A 61 4.71 1.57 7.96
CA ILE A 61 5.78 0.57 8.04
C ILE A 61 5.71 -0.38 6.84
N TYR A 62 4.52 -0.78 6.41
CA TYR A 62 4.37 -1.60 5.20
C TYR A 62 4.78 -0.82 3.95
N ALA A 63 4.41 0.45 3.84
CA ALA A 63 4.92 1.34 2.79
C ALA A 63 6.44 1.43 2.81
N LEU A 64 7.05 1.66 3.99
CA LEU A 64 8.50 1.72 4.16
C LEU A 64 9.20 0.43 3.73
N LYS A 65 8.64 -0.73 4.05
CA LYS A 65 9.17 -2.03 3.60
C LYS A 65 9.21 -2.12 2.06
N GLN A 66 8.14 -1.72 1.39
CA GLN A 66 8.09 -1.73 -0.07
C GLN A 66 9.04 -0.69 -0.66
N GLN A 67 9.16 0.46 0.01
CA GLN A 67 10.06 1.53 -0.37
C GLN A 67 11.55 1.12 -0.29
N ASP A 68 11.96 0.51 0.82
CA ASP A 68 13.29 -0.02 0.99
C ASP A 68 13.63 -1.09 -0.06
N ALA A 69 12.71 -2.02 -0.30
CA ALA A 69 12.88 -3.07 -1.30
C ALA A 69 13.13 -2.50 -2.70
N TYR A 70 12.31 -1.54 -3.18
CA TYR A 70 12.53 -0.96 -4.51
C TYR A 70 13.86 -0.20 -4.57
N MET A 71 14.26 0.54 -3.52
CA MET A 71 15.52 1.29 -3.52
C MET A 71 16.72 0.36 -3.60
N TRP A 72 16.68 -0.75 -2.85
CA TRP A 72 17.70 -1.78 -2.93
C TRP A 72 17.74 -2.39 -4.34
N MET A 73 16.60 -2.76 -4.92
CA MET A 73 16.52 -3.31 -6.28
C MET A 73 17.16 -2.41 -7.33
N LEU A 74 16.84 -1.10 -7.30
CA LEU A 74 17.45 -0.11 -8.18
C LEU A 74 18.96 -0.02 -7.98
N SER A 75 19.44 -0.07 -6.74
CA SER A 75 20.87 0.00 -6.43
C SER A 75 21.66 -1.21 -6.96
N GLN A 76 21.00 -2.37 -7.08
CA GLN A 76 21.62 -3.61 -7.55
C GLN A 76 21.40 -3.85 -9.05
N GLY A 77 20.59 -3.02 -9.72
CA GLY A 77 20.13 -3.32 -11.08
C GLY A 77 19.35 -4.64 -11.15
N TYR A 78 18.61 -4.97 -10.09
CA TYR A 78 17.86 -6.22 -9.96
C TYR A 78 16.36 -5.96 -10.19
N GLU A 79 15.78 -6.64 -11.18
CA GLU A 79 14.38 -6.41 -11.58
C GLU A 79 13.35 -7.20 -10.75
N GLY A 80 13.78 -8.25 -10.03
CA GLY A 80 12.87 -9.10 -9.25
C GLY A 80 12.21 -10.21 -10.08
N GLU A 81 12.11 -11.41 -9.49
CA GLU A 81 11.47 -12.58 -10.13
C GLU A 81 9.98 -12.74 -9.76
N VAL A 82 9.64 -12.48 -8.49
CA VAL A 82 8.27 -12.64 -7.95
C VAL A 82 7.60 -11.30 -7.76
N GLU A 83 8.27 -10.38 -7.07
CA GLU A 83 7.86 -8.99 -6.90
C GLU A 83 8.93 -8.12 -7.56
N ASN A 84 8.53 -7.40 -8.60
CA ASN A 84 9.40 -6.52 -9.36
C ASN A 84 9.33 -5.06 -8.85
N VAL A 85 10.19 -4.19 -9.37
CA VAL A 85 10.26 -2.76 -8.98
C VAL A 85 8.88 -2.11 -9.02
N ASP A 86 8.12 -2.34 -10.08
CA ASP A 86 6.81 -1.73 -10.27
C ASP A 86 5.75 -2.26 -9.28
N THR A 87 5.71 -3.56 -9.02
CA THR A 87 4.80 -4.13 -7.99
C THR A 87 5.09 -3.57 -6.60
N ARG A 88 6.35 -3.28 -6.28
CA ARG A 88 6.75 -2.66 -4.99
C ARG A 88 6.23 -1.22 -4.89
N LEU A 89 6.37 -0.44 -5.96
CA LEU A 89 5.88 0.94 -6.03
C LEU A 89 4.35 1.00 -5.93
N ARG A 90 3.63 0.10 -6.62
CA ARG A 90 2.17 0.01 -6.53
C ARG A 90 1.69 -0.27 -5.10
N ASP A 91 2.34 -1.22 -4.41
CA ASP A 91 2.00 -1.50 -3.01
C ASP A 91 2.28 -0.31 -2.09
N ASP A 92 3.40 0.39 -2.29
CA ASP A 92 3.73 1.61 -1.56
C ASP A 92 2.66 2.71 -1.76
N HIS A 93 2.18 2.93 -2.99
CA HIS A 93 1.10 3.86 -3.29
C HIS A 93 -0.20 3.49 -2.57
N ILE A 94 -0.60 2.22 -2.63
CA ILE A 94 -1.80 1.71 -1.95
C ILE A 94 -1.68 1.91 -0.43
N TYR A 95 -0.56 1.53 0.19
CA TYR A 95 -0.37 1.70 1.63
C TYR A 95 -0.35 3.17 2.05
N LYS A 96 0.20 4.07 1.23
CA LYS A 96 0.16 5.53 1.49
C LYS A 96 -1.28 6.07 1.40
N LYS A 97 -2.11 5.59 0.46
CA LYS A 97 -3.54 5.92 0.41
C LYS A 97 -4.28 5.41 1.66
N ILE A 98 -4.02 4.18 2.07
CA ILE A 98 -4.61 3.58 3.29
C ILE A 98 -4.21 4.35 4.54
N ALA A 99 -2.93 4.72 4.69
CA ALA A 99 -2.46 5.53 5.82
C ALA A 99 -3.20 6.88 5.90
N ARG A 100 -3.48 7.52 4.75
CA ARG A 100 -4.28 8.76 4.71
C ARG A 100 -5.72 8.53 5.16
N ILE A 101 -6.32 7.38 4.86
CA ILE A 101 -7.67 7.01 5.31
C ILE A 101 -7.66 6.80 6.83
N LEU A 102 -6.77 5.93 7.33
CA LEU A 102 -6.60 5.64 8.76
C LEU A 102 -6.29 6.88 9.61
N HIS A 103 -5.64 7.90 9.05
CA HIS A 103 -5.36 9.15 9.75
C HIS A 103 -6.58 10.09 9.86
N ARG A 104 -7.60 9.88 9.03
CA ARG A 104 -8.82 10.71 9.00
C ARG A 104 -9.96 10.12 9.84
N GLU A 105 -9.90 8.83 10.14
CA GLU A 105 -10.78 8.13 11.08
C GLU A 105 -10.32 8.34 12.54
#